data_AF-A0A9D2LKU0-F1
#
_entry.id   AF-A0A9D2LKU0-F1
#
_cell.length_a   1.000
_cell.length_b   1.000
_cell.length_c   1.000
_cell.angle_alpha   90.00
_cell.angle_beta   90.00
_cell.angle_gamma   90.00
#
_symmetry.space_group_name_H-M   'P 1'
#
loop_
_entity.id
_entity.type
_entity.pdbx_description
1 polymer ?
#
loop_
_entity_poly.entity_id
_entity_poly.type
_entity_poly.pdbx_seq_one_letter_code
_entity_poly.pdbx_strand_id
1 'polypeptide(L)'
;MDGFQIQLPNLSAITAVPYNPVADSFADTQFEIIRKYILDFQRNLDQEHDVGLMLTNFGQSIVMQVTDIGYEEPVLMVFRGYVNGQMATLIQHVSQLNFLLTTVSKDPAEPKRTIGFTVTPAGK
;
A
#
# COMPACT_ATOMS: atom_id res chain seq x y z
N MET A 1 13.50 55.44 2.49
CA MET A 1 12.64 54.26 2.73
C MET A 1 13.35 53.10 2.06
N ASP A 2 14.10 52.33 2.84
CA ASP A 2 14.91 51.23 2.30
C ASP A 2 14.00 50.06 1.93
N GLY A 3 14.08 49.65 0.67
CA GLY A 3 13.27 48.57 0.11
C GLY A 3 13.63 47.24 0.75
N PHE A 4 12.62 46.54 1.25
CA PHE A 4 12.75 45.16 1.74
C PHE A 4 13.10 44.26 0.54
N GLN A 5 14.35 43.77 0.48
CA GLN A 5 14.77 42.80 -0.52
C GLN A 5 14.45 41.38 -0.01
N ILE A 6 13.53 40.68 -0.68
CA ILE A 6 13.25 39.28 -0.39
C ILE A 6 14.36 38.44 -1.02
N GLN A 7 15.23 37.87 -0.17
CA GLN A 7 16.19 36.87 -0.60
C GLN A 7 15.43 35.60 -1.00
N LEU A 8 15.36 35.30 -2.31
CA LEU A 8 14.80 34.03 -2.77
C LEU A 8 15.65 32.88 -2.22
N PRO A 9 15.05 31.83 -1.62
CA PRO A 9 15.80 30.69 -1.13
C PRO A 9 16.52 30.00 -2.30
N ASN A 10 17.74 29.56 -2.05
CA ASN A 10 18.51 28.84 -3.05
C ASN A 10 17.90 27.44 -3.26
N LEU A 11 17.17 27.27 -4.37
CA LEU A 11 16.47 26.03 -4.71
C LEU A 11 17.39 24.93 -5.27
N SER A 12 18.69 25.19 -5.45
CA SER A 12 19.64 24.17 -5.95
C SER A 12 19.85 23.00 -4.99
N ALA A 13 19.48 23.15 -3.71
CA ALA A 13 19.45 22.07 -2.73
C ALA A 13 18.22 21.15 -2.87
N ILE A 14 17.20 21.54 -3.66
CA ILE A 14 16.12 20.66 -4.08
C ILE A 14 16.66 19.84 -5.26
N THR A 15 17.61 18.96 -4.97
CA THR A 15 17.86 17.82 -5.85
C THR A 15 16.64 16.93 -5.73
N ALA A 16 15.61 17.27 -6.51
CA ALA A 16 14.45 16.44 -6.69
C ALA A 16 14.97 15.06 -7.12
N VAL A 17 14.66 14.03 -6.34
CA VAL A 17 14.73 12.64 -6.84
C VAL A 17 14.08 12.69 -8.23
N PRO A 18 14.77 12.29 -9.31
CA PRO A 18 14.24 12.49 -10.66
C PRO A 18 12.92 11.73 -10.76
N TYR A 19 11.82 12.50 -10.76
CA TYR A 19 10.47 11.96 -10.92
C TYR A 19 10.40 11.31 -12.30
N ASN A 20 10.25 9.98 -12.32
CA ASN A 20 10.06 9.24 -13.55
C ASN A 20 8.63 8.70 -13.54
N PRO A 21 7.66 9.44 -14.10
CA PRO A 21 6.25 9.06 -14.04
C PRO A 21 5.95 7.68 -14.63
N VAL A 22 6.81 7.19 -15.54
CA VAL A 22 6.66 5.85 -16.13
C VAL A 22 7.16 4.77 -15.17
N ALA A 23 8.37 4.91 -14.64
CA ALA A 23 8.93 3.94 -13.69
C ALA A 23 8.13 3.90 -12.38
N ASP A 24 7.71 5.07 -11.89
CA ASP A 24 6.90 5.19 -10.69
C ASP A 24 5.50 4.58 -10.87
N SER A 25 5.06 4.31 -12.10
CA SER A 25 3.78 3.65 -12.38
C SER A 25 3.83 2.12 -12.39
N PHE A 26 5.01 1.51 -12.25
CA PHE A 26 5.17 0.05 -12.26
C PHE A 26 4.90 -0.60 -10.90
N ALA A 27 4.56 -1.88 -10.96
CA ALA A 27 4.12 -2.64 -9.80
C ALA A 27 5.20 -2.82 -8.73
N ASP A 28 6.48 -2.87 -9.10
CA ASP A 28 7.61 -2.94 -8.18
C ASP A 28 7.70 -1.69 -7.28
N THR A 29 7.61 -0.51 -7.88
CA THR A 29 7.69 0.78 -7.18
C THR A 29 6.44 0.98 -6.33
N GLN A 30 5.26 0.70 -6.88
CA GLN A 30 3.99 0.79 -6.15
C GLN A 30 3.94 -0.20 -4.98
N PHE A 31 4.49 -1.41 -5.14
CA PHE A 31 4.56 -2.42 -4.10
C PHE A 31 5.36 -1.95 -2.88
N GLU A 32 6.55 -1.36 -3.07
CA GLU A 32 7.36 -0.88 -1.94
C GLU A 32 6.69 0.29 -1.20
N ILE A 33 6.02 1.19 -1.92
CA ILE A 33 5.25 2.29 -1.32
C ILE A 33 4.10 1.73 -0.47
N ILE A 34 3.30 0.82 -1.03
CA ILE A 34 2.15 0.21 -0.34
C ILE A 34 2.61 -0.59 0.88
N ARG A 35 3.68 -1.38 0.73
CA ARG A 35 4.29 -2.14 1.82
C ARG A 35 4.66 -1.23 2.99
N LYS A 36 5.30 -0.09 2.73
CA LYS A 36 5.62 0.90 3.76
C LYS A 36 4.38 1.38 4.50
N TYR A 37 3.33 1.82 3.77
CA TYR A 37 2.10 2.30 4.40
C TYR A 37 1.41 1.22 5.25
N ILE A 38 1.41 -0.02 4.81
CA ILE A 38 0.80 -1.14 5.54
C ILE A 38 1.57 -1.45 6.82
N LEU A 39 2.90 -1.49 6.76
CA LEU A 39 3.75 -1.70 7.94
C LEU A 39 3.60 -0.54 8.93
N ASP A 40 3.53 0.70 8.43
CA ASP A 40 3.29 1.88 9.27
C ASP A 40 1.92 1.81 9.96
N PHE A 41 0.86 1.44 9.23
CA PHE A 41 -0.48 1.26 9.78
C PHE A 41 -0.49 0.14 10.84
N GLN A 42 0.06 -1.03 10.53
CA GLN A 42 0.09 -2.19 11.43
C GLN A 42 0.81 -1.93 12.75
N ARG A 43 1.91 -1.16 12.71
CA ARG A 43 2.68 -0.80 13.91
C ARG A 43 1.86 0.02 14.91
N ASN A 44 0.89 0.79 14.42
CA ASN A 44 0.05 1.66 15.24
C ASN A 44 -1.24 0.99 15.76
N LEU A 45 -1.50 -0.27 15.41
CA LEU A 45 -2.66 -1.02 15.92
C LEU A 45 -2.43 -1.52 17.36
N ASP A 46 -3.52 -1.73 18.10
CA ASP A 46 -3.49 -2.43 19.39
C ASP A 46 -3.39 -3.96 19.20
N GLN A 47 -3.57 -4.73 20.28
CA GLN A 47 -3.54 -6.19 20.23
C GLN A 47 -4.88 -6.82 19.81
N GLU A 48 -5.95 -6.05 19.66
CA GLU A 48 -7.30 -6.54 19.34
C GLU A 48 -7.62 -6.39 17.85
N HIS A 49 -6.76 -5.70 17.11
CA HIS A 49 -6.94 -5.38 15.69
C HIS A 49 -5.78 -5.84 14.81
N ASP A 50 -6.13 -6.29 13.61
CA ASP A 50 -5.23 -6.53 12.48
C ASP A 50 -5.54 -5.59 11.31
N VAL A 51 -4.67 -5.61 10.29
CA VAL A 51 -4.87 -4.84 9.05
C VAL A 51 -5.95 -5.49 8.18
N GLY A 52 -6.93 -4.67 7.79
CA GLY A 52 -7.89 -4.95 6.74
C GLY A 52 -7.66 -4.04 5.53
N LEU A 53 -7.95 -4.56 4.34
CA LEU A 53 -8.08 -3.78 3.11
C LEU A 53 -9.55 -3.66 2.78
N MET A 54 -10.10 -2.44 2.85
CA MET A 54 -11.44 -2.17 2.37
C MET A 54 -11.39 -1.71 0.92
N LEU A 55 -11.91 -2.56 0.04
CA LEU A 55 -12.03 -2.29 -1.39
C LEU A 55 -13.32 -1.51 -1.61
N THR A 56 -13.21 -0.34 -2.22
CA THR A 56 -14.35 0.53 -2.51
C THR A 56 -14.59 0.55 -4.01
N ASN A 57 -15.38 -0.40 -4.53
CA ASN A 57 -15.78 -0.42 -5.93
C ASN A 57 -17.29 -0.68 -6.03
N PHE A 58 -17.98 0.11 -6.87
CA PHE A 58 -19.38 -0.09 -7.29
C PHE A 58 -20.45 -0.13 -6.18
N GLY A 59 -20.33 0.73 -5.16
CA GLY A 59 -21.38 0.90 -4.15
C GLY A 59 -21.47 -0.24 -3.12
N GLN A 60 -20.51 -1.17 -3.14
CA GLN A 60 -20.32 -2.19 -2.12
C GLN A 60 -18.90 -2.08 -1.57
N SER A 61 -18.74 -2.21 -0.26
CA SER A 61 -17.43 -2.31 0.38
C SER A 61 -17.15 -3.77 0.73
N ILE A 62 -16.01 -4.28 0.29
CA ILE A 62 -15.52 -5.61 0.67
C ILE A 62 -14.29 -5.40 1.54
N VAL A 63 -14.29 -5.98 2.75
CA VAL A 63 -13.13 -5.97 3.63
C VAL A 63 -12.39 -7.31 3.51
N MET A 64 -11.13 -7.24 3.10
CA MET A 64 -10.21 -8.38 3.09
C MET A 64 -9.28 -8.30 4.30
N GLN A 65 -9.23 -9.35 5.09
CA GLN A 65 -8.19 -9.57 6.09
C GLN A 65 -6.93 -10.03 5.36
N VAL A 66 -6.00 -9.12 5.09
CA VAL A 66 -4.86 -9.41 4.20
C VAL A 66 -3.85 -10.31 4.91
N THR A 67 -3.31 -11.29 4.18
CA THR A 67 -2.30 -12.23 4.67
C THR A 67 -1.03 -12.16 3.84
N ASP A 68 -1.14 -11.86 2.54
CA ASP A 68 -0.02 -11.73 1.63
C ASP A 68 -0.34 -10.70 0.55
N ILE A 69 0.68 -9.93 0.18
CA ILE A 69 0.64 -8.98 -0.94
C ILE A 69 1.81 -9.32 -1.83
N GLY A 70 1.55 -9.38 -3.13
CA GLY A 70 2.59 -9.50 -4.12
C GLY A 70 2.29 -8.69 -5.37
N TYR A 71 3.20 -8.80 -6.32
CA TYR A 71 3.04 -8.19 -7.64
C TYR A 71 3.58 -9.11 -8.74
N GLU A 72 3.11 -8.85 -9.95
CA GLU A 72 3.65 -9.39 -11.19
C GLU A 72 3.99 -8.23 -12.13
N GLU A 73 5.20 -8.24 -12.64
CA GLU A 73 5.66 -7.20 -13.55
C GLU A 73 4.86 -7.22 -14.87
N PRO A 74 4.64 -6.05 -15.50
CA PRO A 74 5.04 -4.73 -15.02
C PRO A 74 4.00 -4.03 -14.13
N VAL A 75 2.76 -4.53 -14.05
CA VAL A 75 1.60 -3.69 -13.67
C VAL A 75 0.53 -4.37 -12.80
N LEU A 76 0.72 -5.61 -12.37
CA LEU A 76 -0.28 -6.31 -11.57
C LEU A 76 0.10 -6.35 -10.10
N MET A 77 -0.88 -6.08 -9.24
CA MET A 77 -0.82 -6.29 -7.81
C MET A 77 -1.76 -7.45 -7.42
N VAL A 78 -1.31 -8.29 -6.51
CA VAL A 78 -2.04 -9.47 -6.04
C VAL A 78 -2.18 -9.39 -4.53
N PHE A 79 -3.42 -9.33 -4.05
CA PHE A 79 -3.75 -9.32 -2.62
C PHE A 79 -4.41 -10.64 -2.26
N ARG A 80 -3.88 -11.30 -1.24
CA ARG A 80 -4.37 -12.58 -0.74
C ARG A 80 -4.78 -12.42 0.72
N GLY A 81 -5.88 -13.07 1.08
CA GLY A 81 -6.41 -12.94 2.42
C GLY A 81 -7.78 -13.57 2.56
N TYR A 82 -8.48 -13.23 3.63
CA TYR A 82 -9.80 -13.75 3.91
C TYR A 82 -10.87 -12.68 3.72
N VAL A 83 -11.93 -13.01 3.00
CA VAL A 83 -13.15 -12.22 2.89
C VAL A 83 -14.28 -13.05 3.47
N ASN A 84 -14.96 -12.55 4.50
CA ASN A 84 -16.02 -13.30 5.22
C ASN A 84 -15.57 -14.72 5.65
N GLY A 85 -14.31 -14.85 6.09
CA GLY A 85 -13.73 -16.13 6.52
C GLY A 85 -13.33 -17.08 5.38
N GLN A 86 -13.52 -16.71 4.13
CA GLN A 86 -13.12 -17.51 2.97
C GLN A 86 -11.84 -16.95 2.33
N MET A 87 -10.90 -17.84 2.01
CA MET A 87 -9.68 -17.46 1.31
C MET A 87 -10.03 -16.89 -0.07
N ALA A 88 -9.53 -15.69 -0.35
CA ALA A 88 -9.77 -14.94 -1.56
C ALA A 88 -8.45 -14.41 -2.12
N THR A 89 -8.42 -14.23 -3.44
CA THR A 89 -7.32 -13.55 -4.15
C THR A 89 -7.93 -12.46 -5.00
N LEU A 90 -7.43 -11.24 -4.80
CA LEU A 90 -7.78 -10.08 -5.59
C LEU A 90 -6.59 -9.72 -6.46
N ILE A 91 -6.82 -9.59 -7.76
CA ILE A 91 -5.82 -9.16 -8.73
C ILE A 91 -6.28 -7.80 -9.26
N GLN A 92 -5.39 -6.80 -9.22
CA GLN A 92 -5.66 -5.47 -9.74
C GLN A 92 -4.52 -4.97 -10.62
N HIS A 93 -4.87 -4.21 -11.65
CA HIS A 93 -3.89 -3.36 -12.32
C HIS A 93 -3.52 -2.19 -11.39
N VAL A 94 -2.25 -1.79 -11.37
CA VAL A 94 -1.75 -0.66 -10.55
C VAL A 94 -2.57 0.63 -10.69
N SER A 95 -3.05 0.93 -11.91
CA SER A 95 -3.89 2.12 -12.15
C SER A 95 -5.30 2.05 -11.57
N GLN A 96 -5.73 0.87 -11.10
CA GLN A 96 -7.06 0.64 -10.53
C GLN A 96 -7.04 0.59 -9.00
N LEU A 97 -5.86 0.75 -8.38
CA LEU A 97 -5.71 0.68 -6.94
C LEU A 97 -6.52 1.78 -6.26
N ASN A 98 -7.57 1.36 -5.56
CA ASN A 98 -8.38 2.20 -4.71
C ASN A 98 -8.83 1.36 -3.52
N PHE A 99 -8.14 1.54 -2.39
CA PHE A 99 -8.46 0.84 -1.17
C PHE A 99 -8.16 1.69 0.05
N LEU A 100 -8.89 1.41 1.13
CA LEU A 100 -8.65 1.97 2.45
C LEU A 100 -7.94 0.93 3.31
N LEU A 101 -6.87 1.33 4.00
CA LEU A 101 -6.35 0.58 5.14
C LEU A 101 -7.30 0.76 6.33
N THR A 102 -7.84 -0.33 6.83
CA THR A 102 -8.80 -0.34 7.95
C THR A 102 -8.41 -1.43 8.94
N THR A 103 -9.19 -1.58 10.01
CA THR A 103 -8.95 -2.60 11.03
C THR A 103 -9.94 -3.76 10.89
N VAL A 104 -9.49 -4.95 11.29
CA VAL A 104 -10.33 -6.12 11.47
C VAL A 104 -10.10 -6.67 12.87
N SER A 105 -11.18 -7.04 13.57
CA SER A 105 -11.08 -7.60 14.92
C SER A 105 -10.40 -8.96 14.89
N LYS A 106 -9.57 -9.23 15.90
CA LYS A 106 -8.93 -10.53 16.12
C LYS A 106 -9.00 -10.90 17.60
N ASP A 107 -8.73 -12.17 17.90
CA ASP A 107 -8.53 -12.59 19.29
C ASP A 107 -7.28 -11.90 19.87
N PRO A 108 -7.37 -11.21 21.03
CA PRO A 108 -6.21 -10.61 21.68
C PRO A 108 -5.12 -11.63 22.08
N ALA A 109 -5.48 -12.89 22.28
CA ALA A 109 -4.54 -13.96 22.61
C ALA A 109 -3.68 -14.40 21.40
N GLU A 110 -4.15 -14.16 20.19
CA GLU A 110 -3.36 -14.43 18.98
C GLU A 110 -2.32 -13.32 18.77
N PRO A 111 -1.09 -13.64 18.30
CA PRO A 111 -0.15 -12.60 17.91
C PRO A 111 -0.71 -11.77 16.75
N LYS A 112 -0.22 -10.53 16.59
CA LYS A 112 -0.53 -9.73 15.38
C LYS A 112 -0.19 -10.52 14.13
N ARG A 113 -1.08 -10.52 13.14
CA ARG A 113 -0.88 -11.27 11.90
C ARG A 113 0.31 -10.70 11.13
N THR A 114 1.26 -11.54 10.77
CA THR A 114 2.35 -11.13 9.87
C THR A 114 1.82 -11.11 8.45
N ILE A 115 2.03 -10.00 7.74
CA ILE A 115 1.67 -9.86 6.32
C ILE A 115 2.87 -10.30 5.48
N GLY A 116 2.66 -11.25 4.59
CA GLY A 116 3.62 -11.67 3.58
C GLY A 116 3.78 -10.60 2.50
N PHE A 117 5.02 -10.43 2.02
CA PHE A 117 5.36 -9.54 0.91
C PHE A 117 6.16 -10.35 -0.10
N THR A 118 5.51 -10.74 -1.19
CA THR A 118 6.05 -11.73 -2.13
C THR A 118 6.27 -11.11 -3.51
N VAL A 119 7.46 -11.31 -4.07
CA VAL A 119 7.75 -10.97 -5.47
C VAL A 119 7.57 -12.23 -6.31
N THR A 120 6.66 -12.21 -7.28
CA THR A 120 6.59 -13.28 -8.29
C THR A 120 7.39 -12.81 -9.50
N PRO A 121 8.52 -13.46 -9.83
CA PRO A 121 9.26 -13.12 -11.04
C PRO A 121 8.33 -13.28 -12.24
N ALA A 122 8.33 -12.31 -13.16
CA ALA A 122 7.60 -12.44 -14.42
C ALA A 122 7.97 -13.77 -15.08
N GLY A 123 6.96 -14.55 -15.44
CA GLY A 123 7.16 -15.81 -16.15
C GLY A 123 8.00 -15.56 -17.41
N LYS A 124 9.06 -16.37 -17.58
CA LYS A 124 9.73 -16.51 -18.87
C LYS A 124 8.79 -17.07 -19.92
#